data_AF-A0AAN7C4S3-F1
#
_entry.id   AF-A0AAN7C4S3-F1
#
_cell.length_a   1.000
_cell.length_b   1.000
_cell.length_c   1.000
_cell.angle_alpha   90.00
_cell.angle_beta   90.00
_cell.angle_gamma   90.00
#
_symmetry.space_group_name_H-M   'P 1'
#
loop_
_entity.id
_entity.type
_entity.pdbx_description
1 polymer ?
#
loop_
_entity_poly.entity_id
_entity_poly.type
_entity_poly.pdbx_seq_one_letter_code
_entity_poly.pdbx_strand_id
1 'polypeptide(L)'
;MTSHPLIAPGDHKAYMKYAVEQARLSPPSPSKFCVGAVLVDADKNEILATGYSEELPRDRPGDPGSTHAEHCCFIKVADRYGIHDFDIAKVLPPNTVLYTTMEPCNERLSGNRTCVERILGLNGAIKVVYVGIGEPDTFVKLNEGIKRLEDAGVKVSYVPSGCKVVSTVAHAMSFWANTGRIDVEFADGTPQSYFIKVISKETGKDMMHSEFESMKAIHAIVPDFVPRPIAWGTYQTIPEAHFFLCEFRDFDDEMPEPGDFATRLAKLHRESQSPECKFGFHLTTYAGNLPQMVEWESSWETFFTRSLRHALDLEIKAKGSDPELDTLLPILFDTVIPRLLRPLETNGRSVKPSLVHGDLWYANSGVEMETNNSIIFDACCFYAHNEWRMPPSNEFGQWRPACNRFDEKYLTVYQKHVEKSDPVEDYDGRIDLYKLRFNTHVLALFVDNMAPREQYVFARNLLPNRVGLD
;
A
#
# COMPACT_ATOMS: atom_id res chain seq x y z
N MET A 1 -27.49 -11.96 -22.06
CA MET A 1 -27.01 -10.57 -22.24
C MET A 1 -26.36 -10.15 -20.95
N THR A 2 -25.07 -9.85 -20.97
CA THR A 2 -24.38 -9.22 -19.83
C THR A 2 -25.00 -7.85 -19.62
N SER A 3 -25.60 -7.64 -18.45
CA SER A 3 -26.13 -6.33 -18.08
C SER A 3 -24.96 -5.41 -17.79
N HIS A 4 -24.78 -4.37 -18.62
CA HIS A 4 -23.81 -3.32 -18.34
C HIS A 4 -24.31 -2.43 -17.19
N PRO A 5 -23.40 -1.80 -16.42
CA PRO A 5 -23.80 -0.85 -15.39
C PRO A 5 -24.45 0.39 -16.02
N LEU A 6 -25.37 1.02 -15.29
CA LEU A 6 -25.93 2.32 -15.66
C LEU A 6 -24.91 3.40 -15.29
N ILE A 7 -24.34 4.07 -16.30
CA ILE A 7 -23.39 5.17 -16.13
C ILE A 7 -24.01 6.44 -16.69
N ALA A 8 -23.91 7.55 -15.96
CA ALA A 8 -24.47 8.83 -16.40
C ALA A 8 -23.77 9.34 -17.67
N PRO A 9 -24.50 9.96 -18.63
CA PRO A 9 -23.88 10.60 -19.77
C PRO A 9 -22.83 11.63 -19.36
N GLY A 10 -21.64 11.55 -19.96
CA GLY A 10 -20.52 12.45 -19.64
C GLY A 10 -19.70 12.08 -18.40
N ASP A 11 -20.06 11.05 -17.63
CA ASP A 11 -19.24 10.56 -16.51
C ASP A 11 -18.09 9.69 -17.02
N HIS A 12 -17.10 10.34 -17.63
CA HIS A 12 -15.92 9.68 -18.19
C HIS A 12 -15.13 8.89 -17.14
N LYS A 13 -15.14 9.35 -15.87
CA LYS A 13 -14.46 8.68 -14.76
C LYS A 13 -15.13 7.35 -14.42
N ALA A 14 -16.46 7.28 -14.41
CA ALA A 14 -17.19 6.02 -14.22
C ALA A 14 -16.98 5.06 -15.39
N TYR A 15 -17.00 5.54 -16.64
CA TYR A 15 -16.67 4.71 -17.80
C TYR A 15 -15.25 4.16 -17.75
N MET A 16 -14.27 4.99 -17.36
CA MET A 16 -12.88 4.54 -17.20
C MET A 16 -12.73 3.54 -16.03
N LYS A 17 -13.42 3.75 -14.91
CA LYS A 17 -13.48 2.76 -13.82
C LYS A 17 -14.03 1.42 -14.31
N TYR A 18 -15.09 1.45 -15.12
CA TYR A 18 -15.63 0.22 -15.71
C TYR A 18 -14.63 -0.45 -16.67
N ALA A 19 -13.90 0.33 -17.47
CA ALA A 19 -12.80 -0.20 -18.29
C ALA A 19 -11.71 -0.87 -17.43
N VAL A 20 -11.35 -0.28 -16.28
CA VAL A 20 -10.41 -0.88 -15.30
C VAL A 20 -10.97 -2.18 -14.71
N GLU A 21 -12.27 -2.25 -14.44
CA GLU A 21 -12.91 -3.50 -14.00
C GLU A 21 -12.82 -4.59 -15.07
N GLN A 22 -12.98 -4.26 -16.35
CA GLN A 22 -12.75 -5.21 -17.44
C GLN A 22 -11.29 -5.63 -17.52
N ALA A 23 -10.35 -4.71 -17.35
CA ALA A 23 -8.91 -5.01 -17.36
C ALA A 23 -8.52 -6.06 -16.31
N ARG A 24 -9.16 -6.03 -15.13
CA ARG A 24 -8.96 -7.00 -14.04
C ARG A 24 -9.38 -8.43 -14.39
N LEU A 25 -10.19 -8.62 -15.43
CA LEU A 25 -10.54 -9.95 -15.94
C LEU A 25 -9.43 -10.56 -16.79
N SER A 26 -8.48 -9.75 -17.28
CA SER A 26 -7.35 -10.25 -18.05
C SER A 26 -6.33 -10.95 -17.14
N PRO A 27 -5.93 -12.20 -17.44
CA PRO A 27 -4.88 -12.89 -16.69
C PRO A 27 -3.55 -12.12 -16.82
N PRO A 28 -2.86 -11.81 -15.70
CA PRO A 28 -1.58 -11.13 -15.75
C PRO A 28 -0.50 -12.03 -16.38
N SER A 29 0.42 -11.42 -17.13
CA SER A 29 1.57 -12.12 -17.72
C SER A 29 2.76 -11.17 -17.83
N PRO A 30 4.01 -11.64 -17.66
CA PRO A 30 5.21 -10.82 -17.79
C PRO A 30 5.39 -10.16 -19.16
N SER A 31 4.71 -10.65 -20.20
CA SER A 31 4.88 -10.21 -21.58
C SER A 31 3.75 -9.30 -22.10
N LYS A 32 2.83 -8.86 -21.23
CA LYS A 32 1.70 -8.00 -21.64
C LYS A 32 1.14 -7.17 -20.50
N PHE A 33 0.43 -6.11 -20.85
CA PHE A 33 -0.41 -5.38 -19.92
C PHE A 33 -1.85 -5.92 -19.90
N CYS A 34 -2.45 -5.94 -18.72
CA CYS A 34 -3.89 -6.16 -18.57
C CYS A 34 -4.62 -4.86 -18.92
N VAL A 35 -5.16 -4.79 -20.13
CA VAL A 35 -5.88 -3.63 -20.65
C VAL A 35 -7.37 -3.97 -20.70
N GLY A 36 -8.22 -2.99 -20.42
CA GLY A 36 -9.67 -3.07 -20.56
C GLY A 36 -10.20 -1.91 -21.39
N ALA A 37 -11.32 -2.15 -22.06
CA ALA A 37 -11.95 -1.18 -22.94
C ALA A 37 -13.49 -1.24 -22.87
N VAL A 38 -14.13 -0.10 -23.14
CA VAL A 38 -15.58 0.07 -23.21
C VAL A 38 -15.90 0.89 -24.45
N LEU A 39 -16.78 0.39 -25.31
CA LEU A 39 -17.25 1.06 -26.52
C LEU A 39 -18.69 1.53 -26.31
N VAL A 40 -18.95 2.82 -26.54
CA VAL A 40 -20.21 3.48 -26.17
C VAL A 40 -20.79 4.23 -27.37
N ASP A 41 -22.09 4.09 -27.61
CA ASP A 41 -22.88 5.01 -28.42
C ASP A 41 -23.17 6.25 -27.56
N ALA A 42 -22.49 7.36 -27.84
CA ALA A 42 -22.61 8.56 -27.03
C ALA A 42 -23.95 9.30 -27.22
N ASP A 43 -24.65 9.09 -28.35
CA ASP A 43 -25.95 9.73 -28.60
C ASP A 43 -27.05 9.07 -27.75
N LYS A 44 -26.95 7.75 -27.55
CA LYS A 44 -27.90 6.99 -26.72
C LYS A 44 -27.42 6.72 -25.31
N ASN A 45 -26.15 7.01 -25.02
CA ASN A 45 -25.46 6.63 -23.80
C ASN A 45 -25.56 5.10 -23.54
N GLU A 46 -25.37 4.31 -24.60
CA GLU A 46 -25.49 2.85 -24.58
C GLU A 46 -24.11 2.20 -24.73
N ILE A 47 -23.76 1.31 -23.81
CA ILE A 47 -22.54 0.50 -23.95
C ILE A 47 -22.77 -0.57 -25.02
N LEU A 48 -22.06 -0.46 -26.13
CA LEU A 48 -22.16 -1.36 -27.28
C LEU A 48 -21.45 -2.70 -27.00
N ALA A 49 -20.25 -2.60 -26.41
CA ALA A 49 -19.42 -3.74 -26.03
C ALA A 49 -18.36 -3.35 -24.99
N THR A 50 -17.84 -4.37 -24.31
CA THR A 50 -16.63 -4.28 -23.49
C THR A 50 -15.57 -5.24 -24.00
N GLY A 51 -14.33 -5.02 -23.61
CA GLY A 51 -13.20 -5.85 -24.01
C GLY A 51 -12.11 -5.87 -22.95
N TYR A 52 -11.36 -6.96 -22.87
CA TYR A 52 -10.10 -7.00 -22.13
C TYR A 52 -9.03 -7.79 -22.90
N SER A 53 -7.77 -7.57 -22.57
CA SER A 53 -6.63 -8.24 -23.23
C SER A 53 -6.79 -9.76 -23.18
N GLU A 54 -6.68 -10.42 -24.34
CA GLU A 54 -6.81 -11.87 -24.54
C GLU A 54 -8.17 -12.47 -24.14
N GLU A 55 -9.24 -11.68 -24.16
CA GLU A 55 -10.58 -12.19 -23.94
C GLU A 55 -11.03 -13.20 -25.01
N LEU A 56 -10.62 -12.98 -26.27
CA LEU A 56 -11.06 -13.75 -27.42
C LEU A 56 -9.90 -14.59 -28.00
N PRO A 57 -10.21 -15.76 -28.60
CA PRO A 57 -9.19 -16.70 -29.06
C PRO A 57 -8.33 -16.19 -30.22
N ARG A 58 -7.15 -16.81 -30.37
CA ARG A 58 -6.01 -16.33 -31.16
C ARG A 58 -6.05 -16.65 -32.66
N ASP A 59 -7.14 -17.23 -33.15
CA ASP A 59 -7.22 -17.88 -34.46
C ASP A 59 -8.22 -17.22 -35.42
N ARG A 60 -8.34 -15.89 -35.36
CA ARG A 60 -9.16 -15.17 -36.35
C ARG A 60 -8.51 -15.24 -37.75
N PRO A 61 -9.27 -15.64 -38.79
CA PRO A 61 -8.78 -15.61 -40.17
C PRO A 61 -8.32 -14.20 -40.58
N GLY A 62 -7.08 -14.06 -41.04
CA GLY A 62 -6.51 -12.78 -41.50
C GLY A 62 -5.90 -11.89 -40.42
N ASP A 63 -5.96 -12.28 -39.14
CA ASP A 63 -5.37 -11.54 -38.03
C ASP A 63 -4.96 -12.49 -36.87
N PRO A 64 -4.05 -13.46 -37.12
CA PRO A 64 -3.66 -14.46 -36.14
C PRO A 64 -2.86 -13.83 -35.00
N GLY A 65 -3.27 -14.00 -33.74
CA GLY A 65 -2.55 -13.41 -32.60
C GLY A 65 -3.43 -13.12 -31.39
N SER A 66 -2.85 -12.53 -30.34
CA SER A 66 -3.59 -12.09 -29.16
C SER A 66 -4.49 -10.89 -29.49
N THR A 67 -5.73 -10.90 -28.98
CA THR A 67 -6.62 -9.75 -29.10
C THR A 67 -6.33 -8.72 -28.01
N HIS A 68 -6.29 -7.45 -28.39
CA HIS A 68 -6.26 -6.33 -27.45
C HIS A 68 -7.68 -5.96 -27.02
N ALA A 69 -7.81 -5.25 -25.90
CA ALA A 69 -9.11 -4.89 -25.35
C ALA A 69 -10.00 -4.12 -26.33
N GLU A 70 -9.45 -3.15 -27.07
CA GLU A 70 -10.17 -2.38 -28.08
C GLU A 70 -10.65 -3.28 -29.23
N HIS A 71 -9.80 -4.21 -29.66
CA HIS A 71 -10.13 -5.17 -30.70
C HIS A 71 -11.26 -6.10 -30.28
N CYS A 72 -11.26 -6.59 -29.03
CA CYS A 72 -12.35 -7.39 -28.47
C CYS A 72 -13.70 -6.67 -28.53
N CYS A 73 -13.73 -5.36 -28.24
CA CYS A 73 -14.95 -4.56 -28.40
C CYS A 73 -15.46 -4.58 -29.84
N PHE A 74 -14.58 -4.34 -30.81
CA PHE A 74 -14.94 -4.30 -32.23
C PHE A 74 -15.44 -5.66 -32.73
N ILE A 75 -14.74 -6.73 -32.36
CA ILE A 75 -15.14 -8.09 -32.68
C ILE A 75 -16.57 -8.38 -32.20
N LYS A 76 -16.86 -8.12 -30.92
CA LYS A 76 -18.16 -8.44 -30.32
C LYS A 76 -19.32 -7.69 -30.96
N VAL A 77 -19.09 -6.46 -31.40
CA VAL A 77 -20.09 -5.71 -32.16
C VAL A 77 -20.24 -6.32 -33.55
N ALA A 78 -19.16 -6.55 -34.29
CA ALA A 78 -19.19 -7.13 -35.63
C ALA A 78 -19.93 -8.49 -35.66
N ASP A 79 -19.65 -9.36 -34.68
CA ASP A 79 -20.29 -10.68 -34.54
C ASP A 79 -21.81 -10.56 -34.30
N ARG A 80 -22.26 -9.54 -33.57
CA ARG A 80 -23.71 -9.28 -33.34
C ARG A 80 -24.44 -8.95 -34.64
N TYR A 81 -23.74 -8.36 -35.61
CA TYR A 81 -24.29 -8.00 -36.93
C TYR A 81 -23.94 -9.04 -38.01
N GLY A 82 -23.22 -10.12 -37.68
CA GLY A 82 -22.82 -11.15 -38.63
C GLY A 82 -21.85 -10.66 -39.71
N ILE A 83 -21.00 -9.68 -39.41
CA ILE A 83 -20.00 -9.12 -40.32
C ILE A 83 -18.58 -9.32 -39.78
N HIS A 84 -17.58 -9.16 -40.64
CA HIS A 84 -16.18 -9.14 -40.19
C HIS A 84 -15.86 -7.83 -39.48
N ASP A 85 -14.93 -7.84 -38.52
CA ASP A 85 -14.52 -6.62 -37.79
C ASP A 85 -13.84 -5.57 -38.69
N PHE A 86 -13.38 -5.93 -39.88
CA PHE A 86 -12.90 -4.98 -40.88
C PHE A 86 -14.02 -4.13 -41.49
N ASP A 87 -15.25 -4.62 -41.43
CA ASP A 87 -16.44 -3.95 -41.97
C ASP A 87 -17.28 -3.26 -40.89
N ILE A 88 -16.82 -3.27 -39.62
CA ILE A 88 -17.58 -2.77 -38.48
C ILE A 88 -17.99 -1.30 -38.61
N ALA A 89 -17.24 -0.49 -39.38
CA ALA A 89 -17.59 0.90 -39.68
C ALA A 89 -19.00 1.05 -40.28
N LYS A 90 -19.54 0.01 -40.94
CA LYS A 90 -20.88 0.01 -41.54
C LYS A 90 -22.02 -0.06 -40.52
N VAL A 91 -21.73 -0.51 -39.29
CA VAL A 91 -22.75 -0.77 -38.25
C VAL A 91 -22.54 0.06 -36.98
N LEU A 92 -21.38 0.73 -36.83
CA LEU A 92 -21.13 1.61 -35.70
C LEU A 92 -21.96 2.89 -35.78
N PRO A 93 -22.55 3.35 -34.67
CA PRO A 93 -23.16 4.66 -34.58
C PRO A 93 -22.15 5.78 -34.93
N PRO A 94 -22.57 6.88 -35.59
CA PRO A 94 -21.67 7.97 -35.99
C PRO A 94 -20.98 8.74 -34.84
N ASN A 95 -21.49 8.62 -33.61
CA ASN A 95 -20.94 9.25 -32.41
C ASN A 95 -20.47 8.19 -31.41
N THR A 96 -19.65 7.23 -31.88
CA THR A 96 -19.09 6.19 -31.03
C THR A 96 -17.90 6.75 -30.24
N VAL A 97 -17.83 6.40 -28.96
CA VAL A 97 -16.73 6.77 -28.04
C VAL A 97 -16.06 5.50 -27.54
N LEU A 98 -14.73 5.52 -27.50
CA LEU A 98 -13.94 4.42 -26.95
C LEU A 98 -13.26 4.88 -25.65
N TYR A 99 -13.46 4.11 -24.59
CA TYR A 99 -12.67 4.20 -23.37
C TYR A 99 -11.69 3.04 -23.34
N THR A 100 -10.41 3.31 -23.14
CA THR A 100 -9.38 2.28 -22.97
C THR A 100 -8.46 2.63 -21.81
N THR A 101 -8.11 1.65 -20.99
CA THR A 101 -7.27 1.89 -19.80
C THR A 101 -5.84 2.26 -20.14
N MET A 102 -5.38 1.95 -21.35
CA MET A 102 -4.04 2.22 -21.85
C MET A 102 -4.15 2.79 -23.25
N GLU A 103 -3.21 3.64 -23.66
CA GLU A 103 -3.29 4.22 -25.00
C GLU A 103 -3.30 3.15 -26.11
N PRO A 104 -4.02 3.40 -27.22
CA PRO A 104 -4.03 2.49 -28.35
C PRO A 104 -2.62 2.31 -28.93
N CYS A 105 -2.17 1.05 -29.02
CA CYS A 105 -0.81 0.76 -29.46
C CYS A 105 -0.54 1.26 -30.89
N ASN A 106 0.64 1.83 -31.09
CA ASN A 106 1.14 2.29 -32.38
C ASN A 106 1.81 1.18 -33.20
N GLU A 107 2.38 0.20 -32.51
CA GLU A 107 3.10 -0.95 -33.09
C GLU A 107 2.72 -2.25 -32.37
N ARG A 108 2.92 -3.39 -33.02
CA ARG A 108 2.74 -4.72 -32.40
C ARG A 108 3.89 -5.63 -32.78
N LEU A 109 4.49 -6.30 -31.79
CA LEU A 109 5.53 -7.30 -32.01
C LEU A 109 5.07 -8.47 -32.90
N SER A 110 3.77 -8.77 -32.92
CA SER A 110 3.21 -9.79 -33.81
C SER A 110 3.14 -9.37 -35.27
N GLY A 111 3.28 -8.07 -35.59
CA GLY A 111 3.06 -7.52 -36.93
C GLY A 111 1.58 -7.37 -37.31
N ASN A 112 0.66 -7.65 -36.39
CA ASN A 112 -0.79 -7.52 -36.63
C ASN A 112 -1.20 -6.05 -36.65
N ARG A 113 -2.38 -5.79 -37.24
CA ARG A 113 -2.99 -4.47 -37.25
C ARG A 113 -3.08 -3.90 -35.84
N THR A 114 -2.61 -2.67 -35.68
CA THR A 114 -2.48 -1.99 -34.39
C THR A 114 -3.83 -1.43 -33.93
N CYS A 115 -3.97 -1.09 -32.64
CA CYS A 115 -5.22 -0.49 -32.16
C CYS A 115 -5.48 0.86 -32.84
N VAL A 116 -4.42 1.66 -33.09
CA VAL A 116 -4.50 2.91 -33.87
C VAL A 116 -5.03 2.64 -35.28
N GLU A 117 -4.48 1.67 -36.00
CA GLU A 117 -4.93 1.35 -37.36
C GLU A 117 -6.37 0.85 -37.41
N ARG A 118 -6.83 0.12 -36.39
CA ARG A 118 -8.23 -0.30 -36.29
C ARG A 118 -9.14 0.91 -36.13
N ILE A 119 -8.81 1.83 -35.23
CA ILE A 119 -9.60 3.05 -34.97
C ILE A 119 -9.66 3.92 -36.23
N LEU A 120 -8.53 4.14 -36.90
CA LEU A 120 -8.45 4.90 -38.14
C LEU A 120 -9.27 4.26 -39.27
N GLY A 121 -9.32 2.93 -39.31
CA GLY A 121 -10.15 2.17 -40.27
C GLY A 121 -11.65 2.32 -40.09
N LEU A 122 -12.13 2.98 -39.02
CA LEU A 122 -13.55 3.20 -38.75
C LEU A 122 -14.14 4.42 -39.47
N ASN A 123 -13.36 5.09 -40.34
CA ASN A 123 -13.80 6.21 -41.17
C ASN A 123 -14.53 7.33 -40.39
N GLY A 124 -14.03 7.64 -39.18
CA GLY A 124 -14.56 8.73 -38.35
C GLY A 124 -15.77 8.39 -37.49
N ALA A 125 -16.20 7.12 -37.42
CA ALA A 125 -17.26 6.70 -36.49
C ALA A 125 -16.86 6.91 -35.02
N ILE A 126 -15.55 6.78 -34.71
CA ILE A 126 -14.99 7.17 -33.41
C ILE A 126 -14.38 8.55 -33.52
N LYS A 127 -14.92 9.50 -32.77
CA LYS A 127 -14.43 10.89 -32.71
C LYS A 127 -13.57 11.19 -31.50
N VAL A 128 -13.77 10.43 -30.42
CA VAL A 128 -13.08 10.63 -29.15
C VAL A 128 -12.64 9.29 -28.57
N VAL A 129 -11.38 9.22 -28.15
CA VAL A 129 -10.81 8.11 -27.39
C VAL A 129 -10.39 8.64 -26.02
N TYR A 130 -11.00 8.10 -24.97
CA TYR A 130 -10.61 8.37 -23.60
C TYR A 130 -9.59 7.33 -23.13
N VAL A 131 -8.46 7.80 -22.61
CA VAL A 131 -7.30 6.97 -22.27
C VAL A 131 -7.02 7.06 -20.77
N GLY A 132 -6.78 5.92 -20.12
CA GLY A 132 -6.41 5.90 -18.69
C GLY A 132 -4.97 6.37 -18.47
N ILE A 133 -4.02 5.65 -19.03
CA ILE A 133 -2.58 5.95 -18.95
C ILE A 133 -1.91 5.85 -20.32
N GLY A 134 -0.80 6.58 -20.50
CA GLY A 134 0.08 6.38 -21.66
C GLY A 134 0.74 5.00 -21.57
N GLU A 135 1.14 4.44 -22.71
CA GLU A 135 1.92 3.22 -22.80
C GLU A 135 3.28 3.52 -22.19
N PRO A 136 3.69 2.78 -21.14
CA PRO A 136 5.02 2.94 -20.59
C PRO A 136 6.09 2.60 -21.65
N ASP A 137 7.28 3.21 -21.58
CA ASP A 137 8.45 2.94 -22.46
C ASP A 137 9.01 1.50 -22.36
N THR A 138 8.25 0.57 -21.81
CA THR A 138 8.62 -0.82 -21.54
C THR A 138 8.69 -1.67 -22.81
N PHE A 139 7.81 -1.43 -23.78
CA PHE A 139 7.72 -2.26 -25.00
C PHE A 139 7.90 -1.48 -26.31
N VAL A 140 7.49 -0.20 -26.37
CA VAL A 140 7.63 0.66 -27.55
C VAL A 140 8.28 1.98 -27.13
N LYS A 141 9.40 2.35 -27.76
CA LYS A 141 10.21 3.54 -27.39
C LYS A 141 9.77 4.84 -28.09
N LEU A 142 8.89 4.74 -29.08
CA LEU A 142 8.41 5.84 -29.91
C LEU A 142 6.90 5.69 -30.08
N ASN A 143 6.14 6.26 -29.15
CA ASN A 143 4.69 6.25 -29.25
C ASN A 143 4.19 7.50 -29.98
N GLU A 144 4.03 7.38 -31.30
CA GLU A 144 3.32 8.36 -32.13
C GLU A 144 1.83 8.05 -32.27
N GLY A 145 1.31 7.05 -31.56
CA GLY A 145 -0.05 6.54 -31.73
C GLY A 145 -1.13 7.60 -31.49
N ILE A 146 -1.00 8.37 -30.40
CA ILE A 146 -1.89 9.49 -30.10
C ILE A 146 -1.84 10.53 -31.20
N LYS A 147 -0.63 10.93 -31.63
CA LYS A 147 -0.45 11.92 -32.69
C LYS A 147 -1.11 11.48 -34.00
N ARG A 148 -0.97 10.20 -34.38
CA ARG A 148 -1.62 9.64 -35.57
C ARG A 148 -3.15 9.68 -35.49
N LEU A 149 -3.72 9.46 -34.30
CA LEU A 149 -5.16 9.58 -34.08
C LEU A 149 -5.62 11.04 -34.21
N GLU A 150 -4.90 11.97 -33.57
CA GLU A 150 -5.21 13.40 -33.58
C GLU A 150 -5.07 14.02 -34.99
N ASP A 151 -4.01 13.67 -35.73
CA ASP A 151 -3.78 14.10 -37.12
C ASP A 151 -4.91 13.63 -38.06
N ALA A 152 -5.59 12.52 -37.72
CA ALA A 152 -6.75 12.01 -38.45
C ALA A 152 -8.10 12.55 -37.93
N GLY A 153 -8.09 13.49 -36.97
CA GLY A 153 -9.28 14.12 -36.42
C GLY A 153 -9.95 13.35 -35.27
N VAL A 154 -9.29 12.34 -34.71
CA VAL A 154 -9.76 11.62 -33.51
C VAL A 154 -9.18 12.28 -32.27
N LYS A 155 -10.01 12.90 -31.43
CA LYS A 155 -9.58 13.52 -30.18
C LYS A 155 -9.16 12.46 -29.17
N VAL A 156 -7.99 12.60 -28.55
CA VAL A 156 -7.57 11.75 -27.43
C VAL A 156 -7.64 12.55 -26.13
N SER A 157 -8.21 11.97 -25.07
CA SER A 157 -8.35 12.65 -23.77
C SER A 157 -8.01 11.70 -22.61
N TYR A 158 -7.11 12.12 -21.74
CA TYR A 158 -6.77 11.33 -20.54
C TYR A 158 -7.88 11.40 -19.48
N VAL A 159 -8.12 10.28 -18.79
CA VAL A 159 -9.10 10.15 -17.70
C VAL A 159 -8.46 9.45 -16.49
N PRO A 160 -8.38 10.11 -15.32
CA PRO A 160 -8.84 11.47 -15.06
C PRO A 160 -8.06 12.50 -15.89
N SER A 161 -8.72 13.62 -16.18
CA SER A 161 -8.02 14.77 -16.75
C SER A 161 -6.84 15.13 -15.87
N GLY A 162 -5.71 15.48 -16.49
CA GLY A 162 -4.51 15.88 -15.76
C GLY A 162 -4.79 16.99 -14.75
N CYS A 163 -3.93 17.11 -13.75
CA CYS A 163 -3.98 18.21 -12.79
C CYS A 163 -2.82 19.17 -13.05
N LYS A 164 -3.03 20.43 -12.70
CA LYS A 164 -2.00 21.46 -12.68
C LYS A 164 -1.51 21.61 -11.26
N VAL A 165 -0.19 21.55 -11.04
CA VAL A 165 0.40 21.92 -9.75
C VAL A 165 0.24 23.42 -9.56
N VAL A 166 -0.45 23.79 -8.49
CA VAL A 166 -0.70 25.19 -8.08
C VAL A 166 0.41 25.66 -7.15
N SER A 167 0.84 24.80 -6.22
CA SER A 167 1.76 25.16 -5.15
C SER A 167 2.58 23.95 -4.68
N THR A 168 3.82 24.20 -4.26
CA THR A 168 4.67 23.24 -3.54
C THR A 168 5.36 23.95 -2.38
N VAL A 169 5.09 23.53 -1.15
CA VAL A 169 5.66 24.14 0.06
C VAL A 169 6.31 23.10 0.95
N ALA A 170 7.41 23.47 1.62
CA ALA A 170 7.97 22.64 2.67
C ALA A 170 6.95 22.52 3.82
N HIS A 171 6.78 21.32 4.37
CA HIS A 171 5.73 21.05 5.35
C HIS A 171 6.18 19.93 6.30
N ALA A 172 5.91 20.07 7.60
CA ALA A 172 6.32 19.15 8.66
C ALA A 172 7.85 18.96 8.78
N MET A 173 8.28 18.26 9.83
CA MET A 173 9.68 17.89 10.05
C MET A 173 9.80 16.37 10.19
N SER A 174 10.75 15.76 9.49
CA SER A 174 11.14 14.36 9.66
C SER A 174 12.64 14.29 9.95
N PHE A 175 13.06 13.36 10.81
CA PHE A 175 14.48 13.16 11.11
C PHE A 175 15.30 12.68 9.90
N TRP A 176 14.65 12.04 8.92
CA TRP A 176 15.32 11.33 7.82
C TRP A 176 14.92 11.80 6.43
N ALA A 177 13.87 12.61 6.32
CA ALA A 177 13.25 12.97 5.05
C ALA A 177 12.96 14.48 4.92
N ASN A 178 12.99 14.97 3.68
CA ASN A 178 12.41 16.26 3.35
C ASN A 178 10.92 16.06 3.07
N THR A 179 10.08 16.81 3.74
CA THR A 179 8.62 16.69 3.66
C THR A 179 8.00 17.95 3.06
N GLY A 180 6.89 17.79 2.33
CA GLY A 180 6.25 18.88 1.62
C GLY A 180 4.77 18.64 1.36
N ARG A 181 4.07 19.74 1.03
CA ARG A 181 2.70 19.74 0.55
C ARG A 181 2.68 20.17 -0.91
N ILE A 182 1.94 19.43 -1.73
CA ILE A 182 1.71 19.73 -3.15
C ILE A 182 0.23 20.00 -3.32
N ASP A 183 -0.12 21.20 -3.76
CA ASP A 183 -1.49 21.57 -4.11
C ASP A 183 -1.65 21.49 -5.62
N VAL A 184 -2.74 20.85 -6.07
CA VAL A 184 -3.10 20.72 -7.47
C VAL A 184 -4.53 21.19 -7.71
N GLU A 185 -4.79 21.60 -8.94
CA GLU A 185 -6.13 21.88 -9.45
C GLU A 185 -6.39 20.94 -10.64
N PHE A 186 -7.45 20.14 -10.55
CA PHE A 186 -7.87 19.29 -11.68
C PHE A 186 -8.50 20.14 -12.78
N ALA A 187 -8.61 19.59 -13.99
CA ALA A 187 -9.20 20.32 -15.12
C ALA A 187 -10.68 20.71 -14.92
N ASP A 188 -11.38 20.12 -13.96
CA ASP A 188 -12.74 20.50 -13.55
C ASP A 188 -12.76 21.64 -12.50
N GLY A 189 -11.59 22.19 -12.14
CA GLY A 189 -11.41 23.21 -11.13
C GLY A 189 -11.36 22.69 -9.69
N THR A 190 -11.45 21.37 -9.48
CA THR A 190 -11.42 20.79 -8.13
C THR A 190 -10.01 20.91 -7.54
N PRO A 191 -9.83 21.54 -6.37
CA PRO A 191 -8.55 21.56 -5.68
C PRO A 191 -8.31 20.23 -4.95
N GLN A 192 -7.07 19.78 -4.92
CA GLN A 192 -6.63 18.66 -4.08
C GLN A 192 -5.20 18.89 -3.58
N SER A 193 -4.92 18.43 -2.37
CA SER A 193 -3.61 18.54 -1.75
C SER A 193 -3.01 17.15 -1.48
N TYR A 194 -1.70 17.04 -1.59
CA TYR A 194 -0.93 15.83 -1.32
C TYR A 194 0.22 16.10 -0.36
N PHE A 195 0.55 15.13 0.48
CA PHE A 195 1.77 15.13 1.28
C PHE A 195 2.83 14.29 0.57
N ILE A 196 4.04 14.84 0.46
CA ILE A 196 5.19 14.16 -0.13
C ILE A 196 6.34 14.07 0.88
N LYS A 197 6.98 12.91 0.92
CA LYS A 197 8.19 12.63 1.67
C LYS A 197 9.28 12.24 0.68
N VAL A 198 10.47 12.84 0.80
CA VAL A 198 11.60 12.60 -0.11
C VAL A 198 12.83 12.23 0.70
N ILE A 199 13.42 11.08 0.37
CA ILE A 199 14.66 10.59 0.99
C ILE A 199 15.70 10.37 -0.10
N SER A 200 16.94 10.77 0.17
CA SER A 200 18.07 10.55 -0.73
C SER A 200 18.81 9.25 -0.42
N LYS A 201 19.57 8.74 -1.40
CA LYS A 201 20.38 7.49 -1.35
C LYS A 201 19.55 6.22 -1.56
N GLU A 202 20.23 5.14 -1.95
CA GLU A 202 19.63 3.83 -2.20
C GLU A 202 18.73 3.33 -1.04
N THR A 203 19.14 3.51 0.23
CA THR A 203 18.31 3.12 1.39
C THR A 203 16.97 3.85 1.43
N GLY A 204 16.90 5.07 0.89
CA GLY A 204 15.67 5.85 0.79
C GLY A 204 14.64 5.21 -0.12
N LYS A 205 15.07 4.50 -1.17
CA LYS A 205 14.17 3.80 -2.09
C LYS A 205 13.37 2.72 -1.37
N ASP A 206 14.07 1.86 -0.63
CA ASP A 206 13.45 0.77 0.11
C ASP A 206 12.57 1.30 1.25
N MET A 207 12.99 2.38 1.92
CA MET A 207 12.19 3.06 2.93
C MET A 207 10.86 3.57 2.35
N MET A 208 10.89 4.34 1.25
CA MET A 208 9.67 4.90 0.64
C MET A 208 8.75 3.81 0.07
N HIS A 209 9.32 2.76 -0.52
CA HIS A 209 8.54 1.60 -0.98
C HIS A 209 7.86 0.89 0.19
N SER A 210 8.59 0.69 1.30
CA SER A 210 8.07 -0.02 2.46
C SER A 210 6.98 0.76 3.21
N GLU A 211 7.13 2.09 3.30
CA GLU A 211 6.13 2.98 3.88
C GLU A 211 4.86 2.99 3.03
N PHE A 212 4.98 3.07 1.70
CA PHE A 212 3.84 2.98 0.79
C PHE A 212 3.05 1.68 0.96
N GLU A 213 3.72 0.53 0.95
CA GLU A 213 3.06 -0.77 1.10
C GLU A 213 2.48 -0.99 2.50
N SER A 214 3.12 -0.44 3.54
CA SER A 214 2.61 -0.43 4.91
C SER A 214 1.30 0.37 5.04
N MET A 215 1.31 1.61 4.54
CA MET A 215 0.14 2.48 4.55
C MET A 215 -1.00 1.90 3.70
N LYS A 216 -0.65 1.25 2.57
CA LYS A 216 -1.62 0.58 1.68
C LYS A 216 -2.27 -0.61 2.37
N ALA A 217 -1.51 -1.39 3.12
CA ALA A 217 -2.03 -2.52 3.89
C ALA A 217 -3.00 -2.06 4.99
N ILE A 218 -2.70 -0.98 5.72
CA ILE A 218 -3.61 -0.41 6.72
C ILE A 218 -4.85 0.18 6.05
N HIS A 219 -4.69 1.00 5.01
CA HIS A 219 -5.80 1.65 4.30
C HIS A 219 -6.78 0.64 3.68
N ALA A 220 -6.31 -0.54 3.25
CA ALA A 220 -7.18 -1.58 2.73
C ALA A 220 -8.16 -2.14 3.78
N ILE A 221 -7.83 -2.04 5.08
CA ILE A 221 -8.63 -2.57 6.20
C ILE A 221 -9.42 -1.46 6.88
N VAL A 222 -8.76 -0.32 7.15
CA VAL A 222 -9.36 0.84 7.80
C VAL A 222 -9.01 2.11 7.00
N PRO A 223 -9.74 2.41 5.90
CA PRO A 223 -9.40 3.49 4.97
C PRO A 223 -9.23 4.86 5.63
N ASP A 224 -10.08 5.20 6.60
CA ASP A 224 -10.09 6.51 7.24
C ASP A 224 -9.15 6.60 8.46
N PHE A 225 -8.31 5.60 8.71
CA PHE A 225 -7.37 5.63 9.85
C PHE A 225 -5.97 6.07 9.45
N VAL A 226 -5.66 6.08 8.16
CA VAL A 226 -4.37 6.51 7.59
C VAL A 226 -4.61 7.38 6.37
N PRO A 227 -3.74 8.37 6.06
CA PRO A 227 -3.80 9.05 4.78
C PRO A 227 -3.68 8.04 3.64
N ARG A 228 -4.57 8.13 2.65
CA ARG A 228 -4.55 7.24 1.49
C ARG A 228 -3.22 7.34 0.74
N PRO A 229 -2.45 6.24 0.64
CA PRO A 229 -1.23 6.24 -0.15
C PRO A 229 -1.57 6.35 -1.64
N ILE A 230 -0.84 7.20 -2.36
CA ILE A 230 -1.06 7.49 -3.77
C ILE A 230 0.01 6.83 -4.63
N ALA A 231 1.28 7.09 -4.32
CA ALA A 231 2.39 6.60 -5.10
C ALA A 231 3.69 6.58 -4.29
N TRP A 232 4.68 5.87 -4.83
CA TRP A 232 6.08 6.01 -4.46
C TRP A 232 6.92 5.90 -5.73
N GLY A 233 8.17 6.35 -5.69
CA GLY A 233 9.04 6.23 -6.85
C GLY A 233 10.38 6.93 -6.69
N THR A 234 11.09 7.05 -7.82
CA THR A 234 12.37 7.74 -7.92
C THR A 234 12.25 8.88 -8.90
N TYR A 235 12.84 10.04 -8.59
CA TYR A 235 12.83 11.19 -9.48
C TYR A 235 13.62 10.87 -10.76
N GLN A 236 13.04 11.14 -11.92
CA GLN A 236 13.71 10.93 -13.20
C GLN A 236 14.96 11.82 -13.36
N THR A 237 14.87 13.07 -12.90
CA THR A 237 15.96 14.06 -13.00
C THR A 237 16.98 13.95 -11.88
N ILE A 238 16.65 13.28 -10.77
CA ILE A 238 17.49 13.11 -9.60
C ILE A 238 17.42 11.64 -9.15
N PRO A 239 18.20 10.73 -9.77
CA PRO A 239 18.07 9.29 -9.56
C PRO A 239 18.27 8.81 -8.11
N GLU A 240 18.96 9.59 -7.29
CA GLU A 240 19.20 9.31 -5.87
C GLU A 240 18.08 9.81 -4.95
N ALA A 241 17.06 10.50 -5.48
CA ALA A 241 15.93 11.00 -4.71
C ALA A 241 14.73 10.08 -4.91
N HIS A 242 14.22 9.56 -3.81
CA HIS A 242 13.07 8.67 -3.78
C HIS A 242 11.94 9.31 -3.00
N PHE A 243 10.70 9.11 -3.43
CA PHE A 243 9.53 9.72 -2.81
C PHE A 243 8.47 8.71 -2.39
N PHE A 244 7.73 9.10 -1.36
CA PHE A 244 6.42 8.58 -0.99
C PHE A 244 5.40 9.72 -1.07
N LEU A 245 4.24 9.46 -1.64
CA LEU A 245 3.16 10.42 -1.86
C LEU A 245 1.85 9.84 -1.31
N CYS A 246 1.18 10.59 -0.44
CA CYS A 246 -0.16 10.26 0.07
C CYS A 246 -1.09 11.48 -0.04
N GLU A 247 -2.39 11.28 0.18
CA GLU A 247 -3.31 12.40 0.30
C GLU A 247 -2.93 13.31 1.47
N PHE A 248 -3.08 14.62 1.31
CA PHE A 248 -2.88 15.54 2.42
C PHE A 248 -4.12 15.52 3.31
N ARG A 249 -3.91 15.31 4.61
CA ARG A 249 -4.93 15.42 5.65
C ARG A 249 -4.48 16.52 6.59
N ASP A 250 -5.40 17.43 6.91
CA ASP A 250 -5.13 18.47 7.91
C ASP A 250 -5.47 17.90 9.29
N PHE A 251 -4.48 17.84 10.16
CA PHE A 251 -4.62 17.29 11.50
C PHE A 251 -3.77 18.08 12.48
N ASP A 252 -4.26 18.17 13.71
CA ASP A 252 -3.50 18.74 14.81
C ASP A 252 -2.64 17.68 15.52
N ASP A 253 -1.71 18.17 16.34
CA ASP A 253 -0.86 17.34 17.19
C ASP A 253 -1.55 16.98 18.53
N GLU A 254 -2.90 17.08 18.61
CA GLU A 254 -3.63 16.69 19.80
C GLU A 254 -3.69 15.17 19.94
N MET A 255 -3.87 14.73 21.18
CA MET A 255 -4.01 13.31 21.45
C MET A 255 -5.37 12.82 20.95
N PRO A 256 -5.41 11.75 20.14
CA PRO A 256 -6.67 11.22 19.63
C PRO A 256 -7.61 10.78 20.76
N GLU A 257 -8.93 10.90 20.56
CA GLU A 257 -9.89 10.45 21.57
C GLU A 257 -9.74 8.93 21.82
N PRO A 258 -9.60 8.46 23.08
CA PRO A 258 -9.36 7.05 23.38
C PRO A 258 -10.37 6.07 22.79
N GLY A 259 -11.65 6.43 22.81
CA GLY A 259 -12.76 5.68 22.21
C GLY A 259 -12.54 5.37 20.73
N ASP A 260 -12.43 6.43 19.92
CA ASP A 260 -12.24 6.32 18.47
C ASP A 260 -10.93 5.62 18.11
N PHE A 261 -9.81 6.06 18.72
CA PHE A 261 -8.48 5.54 18.41
C PHE A 261 -8.38 4.02 18.66
N ALA A 262 -8.77 3.60 19.85
CA ALA A 262 -8.66 2.20 20.25
C ALA A 262 -9.62 1.30 19.47
N THR A 263 -10.81 1.79 19.12
CA THR A 263 -11.77 1.06 18.29
C THR A 263 -11.19 0.80 16.89
N ARG A 264 -10.61 1.82 16.26
CA ARG A 264 -9.98 1.71 14.93
C ARG A 264 -8.75 0.81 14.95
N LEU A 265 -7.91 0.93 15.99
CA LEU A 265 -6.75 0.08 16.17
C LEU A 265 -7.15 -1.40 16.38
N ALA A 266 -8.17 -1.65 17.20
CA ALA A 266 -8.70 -3.00 17.40
C ALA A 266 -9.28 -3.57 16.12
N LYS A 267 -10.00 -2.76 15.33
CA LYS A 267 -10.50 -3.14 14.00
C LYS A 267 -9.36 -3.58 13.09
N LEU A 268 -8.28 -2.80 12.98
CA LEU A 268 -7.09 -3.16 12.19
C LEU A 268 -6.53 -4.54 12.60
N HIS A 269 -6.32 -4.77 13.89
CA HIS A 269 -5.76 -6.03 14.38
C HIS A 269 -6.72 -7.22 14.18
N ARG A 270 -8.03 -7.01 14.32
CA ARG A 270 -9.06 -8.05 14.18
C ARG A 270 -9.40 -8.41 12.73
N GLU A 271 -9.39 -7.45 11.82
CA GLU A 271 -9.80 -7.65 10.42
C GLU A 271 -8.61 -7.94 9.49
N SER A 272 -7.37 -7.65 9.92
CA SER A 272 -6.17 -8.05 9.18
C SER A 272 -6.10 -9.57 9.00
N GLN A 273 -5.69 -9.98 7.80
CA GLN A 273 -5.46 -11.37 7.42
C GLN A 273 -4.05 -11.48 6.86
N SER A 274 -3.26 -12.37 7.46
CA SER A 274 -1.91 -12.66 7.00
C SER A 274 -1.92 -13.78 5.95
N PRO A 275 -1.08 -13.71 4.91
CA PRO A 275 -0.84 -14.82 4.00
C PRO A 275 -0.46 -16.10 4.78
N GLU A 276 -1.16 -17.20 4.48
CA GLU A 276 -0.93 -18.52 5.08
C GLU A 276 -0.95 -18.53 6.63
N CYS A 277 -1.57 -17.52 7.27
CA CYS A 277 -1.57 -17.34 8.72
C CYS A 277 -0.16 -17.26 9.33
N LYS A 278 0.82 -16.66 8.62
CA LYS A 278 2.21 -16.50 9.10
C LYS A 278 2.49 -15.11 9.69
N PHE A 279 3.55 -14.99 10.48
CA PHE A 279 4.11 -13.71 10.93
C PHE A 279 5.14 -13.21 9.92
N GLY A 280 5.30 -11.89 9.79
CA GLY A 280 6.22 -11.28 8.82
C GLY A 280 5.54 -10.30 7.88
N PHE A 281 6.21 -9.97 6.78
CA PHE A 281 5.70 -9.07 5.75
C PHE A 281 6.33 -9.42 4.39
N HIS A 282 5.68 -9.05 3.29
CA HIS A 282 6.15 -9.43 1.93
C HIS A 282 7.40 -8.67 1.48
N LEU A 283 7.78 -7.61 2.19
CA LEU A 283 9.00 -6.83 1.95
C LEU A 283 9.59 -6.36 3.27
N THR A 284 10.89 -6.06 3.27
CA THR A 284 11.60 -5.46 4.41
C THR A 284 11.03 -4.08 4.72
N THR A 285 10.55 -3.87 5.94
CA THR A 285 10.14 -2.56 6.43
C THR A 285 11.24 -1.91 7.26
N TYR A 286 11.19 -0.59 7.40
CA TYR A 286 12.22 0.19 8.08
C TYR A 286 11.62 0.95 9.26
N ALA A 287 12.18 0.77 10.45
CA ALA A 287 11.88 1.60 11.61
C ALA A 287 13.02 2.60 11.77
N GLY A 288 12.73 3.88 11.52
CA GLY A 288 13.76 4.89 11.24
C GLY A 288 14.53 4.52 9.96
N ASN A 289 15.85 4.58 9.99
CA ASN A 289 16.72 4.19 8.87
C ASN A 289 17.24 2.75 8.96
N LEU A 290 16.75 1.95 9.93
CA LEU A 290 17.21 0.58 10.15
C LEU A 290 16.18 -0.44 9.63
N PRO A 291 16.63 -1.48 8.90
CA PRO A 291 15.74 -2.52 8.40
C PRO A 291 15.21 -3.36 9.56
N GLN A 292 13.97 -3.79 9.47
CA GLN A 292 13.34 -4.75 10.39
C GLN A 292 13.43 -6.17 9.84
N MET A 293 13.60 -7.15 10.73
CA MET A 293 13.42 -8.55 10.39
C MET A 293 11.92 -8.86 10.27
N VAL A 294 11.49 -9.23 9.06
CA VAL A 294 10.08 -9.46 8.70
C VAL A 294 9.89 -10.70 7.81
N GLU A 295 10.88 -11.58 7.74
CA GLU A 295 10.74 -12.82 6.98
C GLU A 295 9.63 -13.71 7.55
N TRP A 296 8.97 -14.46 6.66
CA TRP A 296 7.80 -15.25 7.03
C TRP A 296 8.13 -16.38 8.00
N GLU A 297 7.36 -16.46 9.07
CA GLU A 297 7.48 -17.51 10.10
C GLU A 297 6.10 -18.01 10.53
N SER A 298 6.00 -19.29 10.87
CA SER A 298 4.74 -19.89 11.34
C SER A 298 4.54 -19.84 12.85
N SER A 299 5.60 -19.56 13.62
CA SER A 299 5.54 -19.48 15.09
C SER A 299 5.93 -18.09 15.57
N TRP A 300 5.14 -17.54 16.48
CA TRP A 300 5.42 -16.26 17.12
C TRP A 300 6.70 -16.30 17.96
N GLU A 301 6.95 -17.38 18.70
CA GLU A 301 8.18 -17.57 19.49
C GLU A 301 9.42 -17.47 18.58
N THR A 302 9.37 -18.14 17.42
CA THR A 302 10.47 -18.14 16.44
C THR A 302 10.65 -16.77 15.82
N PHE A 303 9.57 -16.16 15.33
CA PHE A 303 9.61 -14.83 14.73
C PHE A 303 10.18 -13.78 15.71
N PHE A 304 9.66 -13.75 16.94
CA PHE A 304 10.09 -12.82 17.97
C PHE A 304 11.58 -13.00 18.30
N THR A 305 12.02 -14.25 18.48
CA THR A 305 13.43 -14.58 18.75
C THR A 305 14.35 -14.04 17.66
N ARG A 306 14.01 -14.27 16.39
CA ARG A 306 14.79 -13.78 15.25
C ARG A 306 14.78 -12.25 15.18
N SER A 307 13.63 -11.62 15.44
CA SER A 307 13.48 -10.16 15.44
C SER A 307 14.31 -9.49 16.54
N LEU A 308 14.34 -10.06 17.75
CA LEU A 308 15.16 -9.56 18.85
C LEU A 308 16.65 -9.74 18.58
N ARG A 309 17.08 -10.90 18.04
CA ARG A 309 18.48 -11.11 17.63
C ARG A 309 18.92 -10.06 16.62
N HIS A 310 18.11 -9.82 15.59
CA HIS A 310 18.39 -8.78 14.60
C HIS A 310 18.52 -7.39 15.21
N ALA A 311 17.63 -7.01 16.14
CA ALA A 311 17.73 -5.74 16.85
C ALA A 311 19.03 -5.63 17.68
N LEU A 312 19.42 -6.71 18.38
CA LEU A 312 20.66 -6.77 19.14
C LEU A 312 21.89 -6.68 18.23
N ASP A 313 21.89 -7.36 17.09
CA ASP A 313 23.00 -7.29 16.12
C ASP A 313 23.19 -5.86 15.59
N LEU A 314 22.08 -5.15 15.33
CA LEU A 314 22.12 -3.74 14.94
C LEU A 314 22.67 -2.85 16.07
N GLU A 315 22.24 -3.09 17.31
CA GLU A 315 22.69 -2.33 18.47
C GLU A 315 24.18 -2.57 18.79
N ILE A 316 24.63 -3.83 18.74
CA ILE A 316 26.04 -4.21 18.92
C ILE A 316 26.90 -3.62 17.80
N LYS A 317 26.42 -3.65 16.56
CA LYS A 317 27.12 -3.01 15.43
C LYS A 317 27.25 -1.50 15.62
N ALA A 318 26.26 -0.86 16.21
CA ALA A 318 26.22 0.58 16.43
C ALA A 318 27.04 1.04 17.65
N LYS A 319 27.00 0.30 18.76
CA LYS A 319 27.54 0.73 20.07
C LYS A 319 28.64 -0.17 20.63
N GLY A 320 28.90 -1.33 20.02
CA GLY A 320 29.87 -2.32 20.46
C GLY A 320 29.30 -3.41 21.38
N SER A 321 30.13 -4.39 21.72
CA SER A 321 29.77 -5.48 22.66
C SER A 321 29.73 -4.99 24.11
N ASP A 322 28.87 -5.61 24.93
CA ASP A 322 28.83 -5.40 26.39
C ASP A 322 28.85 -6.75 27.11
N PRO A 323 29.87 -7.02 27.94
CA PRO A 323 29.98 -8.27 28.68
C PRO A 323 28.78 -8.59 29.59
N GLU A 324 28.10 -7.56 30.10
CA GLU A 324 26.90 -7.74 30.92
C GLU A 324 25.74 -8.25 30.06
N LEU A 325 25.56 -7.68 28.87
CA LEU A 325 24.57 -8.15 27.91
C LEU A 325 24.85 -9.60 27.48
N ASP A 326 26.10 -9.93 27.16
CA ASP A 326 26.52 -11.27 26.74
C ASP A 326 26.16 -12.36 27.78
N THR A 327 26.20 -12.01 29.06
CA THR A 327 25.83 -12.92 30.16
C THR A 327 24.32 -13.12 30.26
N LEU A 328 23.52 -12.12 29.88
CA LEU A 328 22.05 -12.15 29.96
C LEU A 328 21.39 -12.81 28.74
N LEU A 329 22.02 -12.74 27.56
CA LEU A 329 21.44 -13.27 26.33
C LEU A 329 21.04 -14.75 26.41
N PRO A 330 21.85 -15.67 26.99
CA PRO A 330 21.44 -17.07 27.13
C PRO A 330 20.17 -17.25 27.97
N ILE A 331 20.05 -16.54 29.11
CA ILE A 331 18.87 -16.62 29.97
C ILE A 331 17.62 -16.11 29.22
N LEU A 332 17.78 -15.00 28.50
CA LEU A 332 16.71 -14.40 27.73
C LEU A 332 16.22 -15.33 26.60
N PHE A 333 17.14 -15.87 25.81
CA PHE A 333 16.80 -16.70 24.64
C PHE A 333 16.41 -18.12 24.99
N ASP A 334 17.06 -18.75 25.97
CA ASP A 334 16.86 -20.17 26.25
C ASP A 334 15.79 -20.40 27.32
N THR A 335 15.45 -19.37 28.12
CA THR A 335 14.49 -19.51 29.22
C THR A 335 13.32 -18.54 29.14
N VAL A 336 13.57 -17.23 29.15
CA VAL A 336 12.51 -16.21 29.26
C VAL A 336 11.58 -16.22 28.04
N ILE A 337 12.14 -16.15 26.82
CA ILE A 337 11.36 -16.15 25.58
C ILE A 337 10.50 -17.44 25.46
N PRO A 338 11.07 -18.64 25.58
CA PRO A 338 10.29 -19.88 25.58
C PRO A 338 9.20 -19.90 26.64
N ARG A 339 9.48 -19.48 27.88
CA ARG A 339 8.51 -19.52 28.97
C ARG A 339 7.33 -18.57 28.74
N LEU A 340 7.56 -17.40 28.14
CA LEU A 340 6.51 -16.39 27.94
C LEU A 340 5.75 -16.55 26.62
N LEU A 341 6.41 -17.01 25.56
CA LEU A 341 5.81 -17.06 24.21
C LEU A 341 5.33 -18.44 23.80
N ARG A 342 6.01 -19.53 24.18
CA ARG A 342 5.58 -20.89 23.83
C ARG A 342 4.18 -21.25 24.34
N PRO A 343 3.75 -20.81 25.54
CA PRO A 343 2.38 -21.05 25.99
C PRO A 343 1.31 -20.53 25.02
N LEU A 344 1.57 -19.45 24.27
CA LEU A 344 0.60 -18.87 23.35
C LEU A 344 0.20 -19.81 22.21
N GLU A 345 1.08 -20.73 21.83
CA GLU A 345 0.92 -21.63 20.67
C GLU A 345 0.88 -23.12 21.07
N THR A 346 0.71 -23.41 22.36
CA THR A 346 0.65 -24.78 22.91
C THR A 346 -0.69 -25.08 23.59
N ASN A 347 -0.96 -26.36 23.87
CA ASN A 347 -2.24 -26.81 24.45
C ASN A 347 -3.47 -26.42 23.59
N GLY A 348 -3.33 -26.48 22.27
CA GLY A 348 -4.40 -26.15 21.32
C GLY A 348 -4.64 -24.65 21.12
N ARG A 349 -3.82 -23.78 21.73
CA ARG A 349 -3.83 -22.34 21.50
C ARG A 349 -3.06 -21.98 20.23
N SER A 350 -3.44 -20.87 19.63
CA SER A 350 -2.79 -20.31 18.44
C SER A 350 -2.84 -18.80 18.51
N VAL A 351 -1.75 -18.15 18.10
CA VAL A 351 -1.71 -16.69 17.97
C VAL A 351 -2.15 -16.32 16.56
N LYS A 352 -3.11 -15.39 16.46
CA LYS A 352 -3.46 -14.79 15.19
C LYS A 352 -2.39 -13.75 14.81
N PRO A 353 -1.76 -13.84 13.62
CA PRO A 353 -0.95 -12.74 13.11
C PRO A 353 -1.84 -11.56 12.72
N SER A 354 -1.65 -10.44 13.41
CA SER A 354 -2.35 -9.17 13.21
C SER A 354 -1.40 -8.15 12.57
N LEU A 355 -1.90 -7.38 11.60
CA LEU A 355 -1.13 -6.30 10.99
C LEU A 355 -0.90 -5.20 12.02
N VAL A 356 0.35 -4.99 12.42
CA VAL A 356 0.75 -3.89 13.33
C VAL A 356 1.38 -2.76 12.54
N HIS A 357 1.27 -1.52 13.02
CA HIS A 357 1.86 -0.32 12.41
C HIS A 357 3.40 -0.31 12.45
N GLY A 358 4.01 -1.00 13.41
CA GLY A 358 5.46 -1.09 13.57
C GLY A 358 6.11 0.07 14.35
N ASP A 359 5.67 1.32 14.12
CA ASP A 359 6.23 2.52 14.79
C ASP A 359 5.13 3.46 15.31
N LEU A 360 4.21 2.97 16.14
CA LEU A 360 3.14 3.83 16.66
C LEU A 360 3.57 4.48 17.99
N TRP A 361 3.57 5.80 18.00
CA TRP A 361 3.78 6.67 19.17
C TRP A 361 2.99 7.97 18.97
N TYR A 362 2.87 8.82 19.99
CA TYR A 362 2.01 10.02 19.91
C TYR A 362 2.31 10.97 18.75
N ALA A 363 3.57 11.06 18.29
CA ALA A 363 3.91 11.91 17.16
C ALA A 363 3.64 11.27 15.79
N ASN A 364 3.26 9.98 15.76
CA ASN A 364 2.77 9.26 14.57
C ASN A 364 1.25 9.06 14.64
N SER A 365 0.57 9.95 15.39
CA SER A 365 -0.89 10.00 15.53
C SER A 365 -1.36 11.45 15.66
N GLY A 366 -2.59 11.73 15.24
CA GLY A 366 -3.21 13.04 15.41
C GLY A 366 -4.73 12.99 15.27
N VAL A 367 -5.37 14.16 15.29
CA VAL A 367 -6.81 14.31 15.09
C VAL A 367 -7.05 15.07 13.80
N GLU A 368 -7.78 14.45 12.86
CA GLU A 368 -8.18 15.10 11.62
C GLU A 368 -9.10 16.28 11.90
N MET A 369 -8.77 17.47 11.42
CA MET A 369 -9.52 18.70 11.73
C MET A 369 -10.94 18.69 11.16
N GLU A 370 -11.15 18.09 9.98
CA GLU A 370 -12.46 18.10 9.31
C GLU A 370 -13.47 17.15 9.98
N THR A 371 -13.00 15.98 10.41
CA THR A 371 -13.88 14.89 10.88
C THR A 371 -13.77 14.64 12.38
N ASN A 372 -12.74 15.19 13.04
CA ASN A 372 -12.36 14.90 14.42
C ASN A 372 -12.05 13.42 14.67
N ASN A 373 -11.68 12.67 13.62
CA ASN A 373 -11.30 11.27 13.72
C ASN A 373 -9.81 11.13 14.01
N SER A 374 -9.46 10.02 14.67
CA SER A 374 -8.09 9.60 14.85
C SER A 374 -7.43 9.24 13.52
N ILE A 375 -6.20 9.71 13.33
CA ILE A 375 -5.36 9.35 12.20
C ILE A 375 -3.99 8.89 12.67
N ILE A 376 -3.39 7.93 11.95
CA ILE A 376 -2.01 7.47 12.15
C ILE A 376 -1.22 7.57 10.83
N PHE A 377 0.10 7.70 10.92
CA PHE A 377 0.98 7.90 9.77
C PHE A 377 2.41 7.40 10.07
N ASP A 378 3.29 7.38 9.06
CA ASP A 378 4.66 6.86 9.16
C ASP A 378 4.71 5.36 9.60
N ALA A 379 3.93 4.51 8.92
CA ALA A 379 3.85 3.09 9.23
C ALA A 379 5.03 2.26 8.67
N CYS A 380 5.51 1.29 9.45
CA CYS A 380 6.49 0.27 9.08
C CYS A 380 5.96 -1.13 9.43
N CYS A 381 4.92 -1.54 8.70
CA CYS A 381 4.06 -2.66 9.07
C CYS A 381 4.74 -4.03 9.03
N PHE A 382 4.18 -4.95 9.80
CA PHE A 382 4.36 -6.39 9.65
C PHE A 382 3.24 -7.12 10.39
N TYR A 383 3.05 -8.41 10.12
CA TYR A 383 2.11 -9.26 10.86
C TYR A 383 2.79 -9.80 12.12
N ALA A 384 2.22 -9.51 13.27
CA ALA A 384 2.75 -9.81 14.60
C ALA A 384 1.64 -10.30 15.54
N HIS A 385 2.00 -10.79 16.72
CA HIS A 385 1.03 -10.95 17.81
C HIS A 385 0.42 -9.59 18.16
N ASN A 386 -0.91 -9.47 18.26
CA ASN A 386 -1.59 -8.21 18.59
C ASN A 386 -1.13 -7.59 19.92
N GLU A 387 -0.69 -8.43 20.88
CA GLU A 387 -0.11 -7.96 22.14
C GLU A 387 1.21 -7.22 22.03
N TRP A 388 1.91 -7.36 20.89
CA TRP A 388 3.04 -6.51 20.54
C TRP A 388 2.76 -5.02 20.76
N ARG A 389 1.49 -4.62 20.66
CA ARG A 389 1.05 -3.22 20.71
C ARG A 389 -0.08 -2.97 21.71
N MET A 390 -0.27 -3.84 22.70
CA MET A 390 -1.33 -3.70 23.70
C MET A 390 -0.91 -2.83 24.90
N PRO A 391 -1.77 -1.94 25.40
CA PRO A 391 -1.72 -1.44 26.78
C PRO A 391 -2.40 -2.47 27.75
N PRO A 392 -2.33 -2.47 29.12
CA PRO A 392 -1.95 -1.46 30.14
C PRO A 392 -0.65 -1.85 30.83
N SER A 393 -0.28 -0.98 31.76
CA SER A 393 0.44 -1.26 32.99
C SER A 393 1.92 -0.90 32.96
N ASN A 394 2.27 -0.31 34.10
CA ASN A 394 3.41 0.52 34.37
C ASN A 394 4.75 -0.09 33.90
N GLU A 395 5.59 0.78 33.30
CA GLU A 395 7.02 0.60 32.93
C GLU A 395 7.27 0.03 31.53
N PHE A 396 7.44 0.91 30.53
CA PHE A 396 7.16 0.71 29.09
C PHE A 396 8.39 0.64 28.15
N GLY A 397 8.20 0.19 26.88
CA GLY A 397 9.27 0.06 25.86
C GLY A 397 8.85 -0.04 24.39
N GLN A 398 7.72 0.55 24.05
CA GLN A 398 7.59 1.36 22.81
C GLN A 398 6.90 2.67 23.16
N TRP A 399 6.05 2.56 24.17
CA TRP A 399 5.11 3.58 24.56
C TRP A 399 5.56 4.53 25.67
N ARG A 400 6.80 4.44 26.20
CA ARG A 400 7.42 5.52 26.99
C ARG A 400 8.96 5.52 27.01
N PRO A 401 9.64 6.22 26.08
CA PRO A 401 10.46 7.31 26.59
C PRO A 401 9.51 8.28 27.33
N ALA A 402 9.98 9.07 28.31
CA ALA A 402 9.11 10.01 29.06
C ALA A 402 8.24 10.95 28.17
N CYS A 403 8.49 10.99 26.86
CA CYS A 403 7.76 11.73 25.85
C CYS A 403 6.39 11.17 25.43
N ASN A 404 6.07 9.87 25.60
CA ASN A 404 4.88 9.29 24.94
C ASN A 404 3.60 9.31 25.80
N ARG A 405 2.48 9.72 25.18
CA ARG A 405 1.31 10.35 25.83
C ARG A 405 0.06 9.46 25.94
N PHE A 406 0.08 8.22 25.44
CA PHE A 406 -1.05 7.29 25.54
C PHE A 406 -1.17 6.68 26.94
N ASP A 407 -2.32 6.87 27.59
CA ASP A 407 -2.60 6.43 28.97
C ASP A 407 -3.47 5.16 29.06
N GLU A 408 -3.84 4.77 30.27
CA GLU A 408 -4.64 3.57 30.58
C GLU A 408 -6.05 3.59 29.94
N LYS A 409 -6.57 4.77 29.57
CA LYS A 409 -7.92 4.88 28.99
C LYS A 409 -7.99 4.26 27.59
N TYR A 410 -6.95 4.46 26.78
CA TYR A 410 -6.85 3.88 25.43
C TYR A 410 -6.92 2.37 25.47
N LEU A 411 -6.26 1.78 26.47
CA LEU A 411 -6.44 0.36 26.66
C LEU A 411 -7.85 -0.01 27.01
N THR A 412 -8.38 0.62 28.04
CA THR A 412 -9.61 0.15 28.65
C THR A 412 -10.69 0.07 27.58
N VAL A 413 -10.62 0.95 26.58
CA VAL A 413 -11.39 0.84 25.34
C VAL A 413 -10.94 -0.33 24.46
N TYR A 414 -9.66 -0.41 24.08
CA TYR A 414 -9.14 -1.48 23.21
C TYR A 414 -9.51 -2.89 23.72
N GLN A 415 -9.36 -3.15 25.02
CA GLN A 415 -9.66 -4.43 25.68
C GLN A 415 -11.15 -4.81 25.62
N LYS A 416 -12.05 -3.87 25.35
CA LYS A 416 -13.46 -4.18 25.05
C LYS A 416 -13.63 -4.90 23.71
N HIS A 417 -12.63 -4.81 22.83
CA HIS A 417 -12.68 -5.36 21.48
C HIS A 417 -11.78 -6.58 21.28
N VAL A 418 -10.70 -6.69 22.07
CA VAL A 418 -9.69 -7.75 21.94
C VAL A 418 -9.22 -8.15 23.33
N GLU A 419 -9.43 -9.42 23.66
CA GLU A 419 -9.07 -10.00 24.94
C GLU A 419 -7.55 -10.21 25.06
N LYS A 420 -7.06 -10.33 26.30
CA LYS A 420 -5.69 -10.75 26.57
C LYS A 420 -5.54 -12.21 26.16
N SER A 421 -4.41 -12.56 25.56
CA SER A 421 -4.09 -13.92 25.14
C SER A 421 -3.75 -14.78 26.36
N ASP A 422 -4.24 -16.02 26.36
CA ASP A 422 -3.93 -16.98 27.42
C ASP A 422 -2.49 -17.53 27.29
N PRO A 423 -1.72 -17.65 28.39
CA PRO A 423 -2.13 -17.42 29.77
C PRO A 423 -2.12 -15.93 30.14
N VAL A 424 -3.18 -15.44 30.79
CA VAL A 424 -3.32 -14.03 31.15
C VAL A 424 -2.31 -13.60 32.21
N GLU A 425 -1.86 -14.51 33.07
CA GLU A 425 -0.83 -14.27 34.08
C GLU A 425 0.54 -13.90 33.48
N ASP A 426 0.83 -14.38 32.27
CA ASP A 426 2.08 -14.09 31.57
C ASP A 426 2.01 -12.79 30.76
N TYR A 427 0.83 -12.16 30.67
CA TYR A 427 0.57 -10.99 29.83
C TYR A 427 1.58 -9.87 30.08
N ASP A 428 1.76 -9.45 31.32
CA ASP A 428 2.68 -8.34 31.64
C ASP A 428 4.14 -8.69 31.31
N GLY A 429 4.53 -9.97 31.46
CA GLY A 429 5.87 -10.44 31.08
C GLY A 429 6.10 -10.40 29.57
N ARG A 430 5.10 -10.79 28.78
CA ARG A 430 5.16 -10.68 27.31
C ARG A 430 5.28 -9.24 26.85
N ILE A 431 4.54 -8.35 27.50
CA ILE A 431 4.61 -6.92 27.26
C ILE A 431 6.03 -6.41 27.54
N ASP A 432 6.66 -6.75 28.68
CA ASP A 432 8.05 -6.39 28.99
C ASP A 432 9.08 -6.95 28.00
N LEU A 433 8.80 -8.12 27.44
CA LEU A 433 9.62 -8.73 26.41
C LEU A 433 9.53 -7.95 25.07
N TYR A 434 8.33 -7.55 24.63
CA TYR A 434 8.16 -6.75 23.41
C TYR A 434 8.82 -5.37 23.52
N LYS A 435 8.75 -4.78 24.72
CA LYS A 435 9.40 -3.53 25.08
C LYS A 435 10.92 -3.60 24.89
N LEU A 436 11.53 -4.68 25.37
CA LEU A 436 12.97 -4.89 25.23
C LEU A 436 13.40 -4.89 23.76
N ARG A 437 12.66 -5.59 22.88
CA ARG A 437 12.98 -5.63 21.44
C ARG A 437 13.02 -4.24 20.84
N PHE A 438 11.96 -3.45 21.01
CA PHE A 438 11.94 -2.14 20.37
C PHE A 438 12.96 -1.18 20.95
N ASN A 439 13.07 -1.10 22.28
CA ASN A 439 14.02 -0.20 22.88
C ASN A 439 15.45 -0.52 22.41
N THR A 440 15.76 -1.80 22.21
CA THR A 440 17.03 -2.24 21.58
C THR A 440 17.18 -1.68 20.16
N HIS A 441 16.13 -1.74 19.35
CA HIS A 441 16.11 -1.17 17.99
C HIS A 441 16.28 0.36 18.00
N VAL A 442 15.64 1.07 18.93
CA VAL A 442 15.78 2.53 19.10
C VAL A 442 17.18 2.92 19.55
N LEU A 443 17.80 2.16 20.44
CA LEU A 443 19.20 2.40 20.82
C LEU A 443 20.13 2.27 19.61
N ALA A 444 19.88 1.31 18.71
CA ALA A 444 20.64 1.18 17.48
C ALA A 444 20.45 2.38 16.53
N LEU A 445 19.28 3.03 16.54
CA LEU A 445 18.98 4.21 15.72
C LEU A 445 19.74 5.47 16.19
N PHE A 446 19.79 5.71 17.50
CA PHE A 446 20.37 6.92 18.07
C PHE A 446 21.75 6.65 18.69
N VAL A 447 22.76 6.54 17.80
CA VAL A 447 24.14 6.22 18.17
C VAL A 447 24.74 7.23 19.17
N ASP A 448 24.44 8.51 19.00
CA ASP A 448 24.95 9.61 19.83
C ASP A 448 24.26 9.71 21.20
N ASN A 449 23.11 9.03 21.38
CA ASN A 449 22.46 8.97 22.67
C ASN A 449 23.20 7.94 23.55
N MET A 450 24.04 8.48 24.44
CA MET A 450 24.84 7.72 25.41
C MET A 450 24.06 7.32 26.66
N ALA A 451 22.71 7.41 26.64
CA ALA A 451 21.90 6.85 27.71
C ALA A 451 22.37 5.42 28.00
N PRO A 452 22.75 5.10 29.24
CA PRO A 452 23.34 3.81 29.54
C PRO A 452 22.37 2.69 29.19
N ARG A 453 22.92 1.50 28.95
CA ARG A 453 22.23 0.22 28.70
C ARG A 453 21.33 -0.24 29.88
N GLU A 454 20.85 0.69 30.72
CA GLU A 454 20.02 0.51 31.92
C GLU A 454 18.74 -0.30 31.66
N GLN A 455 18.18 -0.24 30.44
CA GLN A 455 17.05 -1.08 30.07
C GLN A 455 17.36 -2.59 30.11
N TYR A 456 18.62 -2.97 29.90
CA TYR A 456 19.05 -4.37 30.05
C TYR A 456 19.20 -4.75 31.53
N VAL A 457 19.48 -3.78 32.42
CA VAL A 457 19.42 -3.96 33.88
C VAL A 457 17.97 -4.19 34.35
N PHE A 458 17.01 -3.47 33.76
CA PHE A 458 15.58 -3.72 33.96
C PHE A 458 15.20 -5.14 33.48
N ALA A 459 15.62 -5.53 32.27
CA ALA A 459 15.40 -6.88 31.74
C ALA A 459 16.01 -7.98 32.62
N ARG A 460 17.20 -7.75 33.20
CA ARG A 460 17.84 -8.67 34.14
C ARG A 460 17.04 -8.90 35.41
N ASN A 461 16.48 -7.85 36.00
CA ASN A 461 15.89 -7.94 37.33
C ASN A 461 14.39 -8.28 37.28
N LEU A 462 13.65 -7.85 36.27
CA LEU A 462 12.20 -8.11 36.20
C LEU A 462 11.83 -9.35 35.41
N LEU A 463 12.47 -9.62 34.27
CA LEU A 463 12.01 -10.72 33.41
C LEU A 463 12.22 -12.10 34.05
N PRO A 464 13.38 -12.43 34.66
CA PRO A 464 13.55 -13.68 35.41
C PRO A 464 12.58 -13.83 36.58
N ASN A 465 12.34 -12.76 37.35
CA ASN A 465 11.39 -12.78 38.46
C ASN A 465 9.95 -13.05 37.97
N ARG A 466 9.54 -12.48 36.83
CA ARG A 466 8.22 -12.73 36.23
C ARG A 466 8.04 -14.18 35.75
N VAL A 467 9.12 -14.91 35.51
CA VAL A 467 9.08 -16.33 35.15
C VAL A 467 9.44 -17.27 36.30
N GLY A 468 9.61 -16.75 37.52
CA GLY A 468 9.89 -17.54 38.72
C GLY A 468 11.31 -18.14 38.75
N LEU A 469 12.28 -17.46 38.12
CA LEU A 469 13.70 -17.78 38.20
C LEU A 469 14.35 -16.85 39.24
N ASP A 470 14.22 -17.21 40.52
CA ASP A 470 14.98 -16.58 41.62
C ASP A 470 16.35 -17.25 41.81
#